data_AF-U9SHU5-F1
#
_entry.id   AF-U9SHU5-F1
#
_cell.length_a   1.000
_cell.length_b   1.000
_cell.length_c   1.000
_cell.angle_alpha   90.00
_cell.angle_beta   90.00
_cell.angle_gamma   90.00
#
_symmetry.space_group_name_H-M   'P 1'
#
loop_
_entity.id
_entity.type
_entity.pdbx_description
1 polymer ?
#
loop_
_entity_poly.entity_id
_entity_poly.type
_entity_poly.pdbx_seq_one_letter_code
_entity_poly.pdbx_strand_id
1 'polypeptide(L)'
;MLRRNKVNGEDITNIKQFTPVYEEISDEDKAFDHCMEDIILKLSNVETMTDANEATRCEFISAILHASIAIAKKLTSQDIFIVLQKDISGEDATGRVDYAIKSLEELLCITEGKPRNIKIGYAQNLAQLESAFQTNKKKRTADQAFNEDYFDYLYGIVTTGTEWHFIIYTPDGIYSTSGSEYQINLTKSAVKDNPELLRSNVKRVIGIIVGLLKDRVSVDSSPTSKRARI
;
A
#
# COMPACT_ATOMS: atom_id res chain seq x y z
N MET A 1 10.72 17.34 -4.18
CA MET A 1 10.76 17.36 -2.69
C MET A 1 11.76 16.35 -2.10
N LEU A 2 12.04 15.23 -2.78
CA LEU A 2 13.12 14.30 -2.41
C LEU A 2 14.50 14.98 -2.22
N ARG A 3 14.82 16.01 -3.02
CA ARG A 3 16.00 16.88 -2.83
C ARG A 3 15.95 17.78 -1.58
N ARG A 4 14.76 18.18 -1.10
CA ARG A 4 14.57 19.02 0.10
C ARG A 4 14.61 18.20 1.40
N ASN A 5 14.11 16.97 1.37
CA ASN A 5 14.03 16.10 2.55
C ASN A 5 15.25 15.19 2.74
N LYS A 6 16.25 15.23 1.85
CA LYS A 6 17.47 14.38 1.87
C LYS A 6 17.19 12.87 1.98
N VAL A 7 16.00 12.41 1.60
CA VAL A 7 15.68 10.97 1.59
C VAL A 7 16.14 10.40 0.25
N ASN A 8 17.39 9.97 0.20
CA ASN A 8 17.83 9.02 -0.82
C ASN A 8 17.40 7.64 -0.32
N GLY A 9 16.87 6.77 -1.20
CA GLY A 9 16.35 5.45 -0.82
C GLY A 9 17.34 4.49 -0.15
N GLU A 10 18.57 4.94 0.12
CA GLU A 10 19.62 4.22 0.84
C GLU A 10 19.42 4.20 2.36
N ASP A 11 18.75 5.24 2.92
CA ASP A 11 18.63 5.48 4.37
C ASP A 11 17.17 5.45 4.87
N ILE A 12 16.44 4.41 4.47
CA ILE A 12 15.02 4.17 4.81
C ILE A 12 14.75 4.08 6.31
N THR A 13 15.78 3.84 7.12
CA THR A 13 15.73 3.76 8.58
C THR A 13 15.58 5.13 9.25
N ASN A 14 15.96 6.21 8.56
CA ASN A 14 15.85 7.58 9.06
C ASN A 14 14.53 8.27 8.67
N ILE A 15 13.62 7.56 7.99
CA ILE A 15 12.27 8.06 7.70
C ILE A 15 11.45 8.08 9.01
N LYS A 16 10.73 9.19 9.24
CA LYS A 16 9.85 9.34 10.41
C LYS A 16 8.87 8.17 10.50
N GLN A 17 8.70 7.59 11.69
CA GLN A 17 7.79 6.47 11.88
C GLN A 17 6.35 6.95 12.09
N PHE A 18 5.37 6.15 11.66
CA PHE A 18 3.97 6.32 12.05
C PHE A 18 3.36 4.99 12.46
N THR A 19 2.28 5.04 13.23
CA THR A 19 1.47 3.85 13.55
C THR A 19 0.32 3.77 12.56
N PRO A 20 0.24 2.73 11.72
CA PRO A 20 -0.85 2.61 10.76
C PRO A 20 -2.18 2.36 11.45
N VAL A 21 -3.26 2.89 10.88
CA VAL A 21 -4.62 2.57 11.29
C VAL A 21 -4.88 1.10 11.00
N TYR A 22 -5.38 0.38 11.99
CA TYR A 22 -5.78 -1.02 11.87
C TYR A 22 -7.31 -1.12 11.91
N GLU A 23 -7.90 -1.71 10.88
CA GLU A 23 -9.31 -2.12 10.88
C GLU A 23 -9.40 -3.60 11.29
N GLU A 24 -10.24 -3.89 12.28
CA GLU A 24 -10.52 -5.25 12.70
C GLU A 24 -11.32 -5.98 11.61
N ILE A 25 -10.88 -7.20 11.28
CA ILE A 25 -11.49 -8.05 10.25
C ILE A 25 -12.15 -9.24 10.94
N SER A 26 -13.46 -9.40 10.74
CA SER A 26 -14.22 -10.55 11.26
C SER A 26 -13.63 -11.87 10.79
N ASP A 27 -13.66 -12.86 11.67
CA ASP A 27 -13.20 -14.22 11.39
C ASP A 27 -14.02 -14.91 10.30
N GLU A 28 -15.26 -14.46 10.09
CA GLU A 28 -16.23 -14.94 9.12
C GLU A 28 -16.28 -14.08 7.84
N ASP A 29 -15.33 -13.14 7.64
CA ASP A 29 -15.32 -12.34 6.43
C ASP A 29 -14.93 -13.18 5.21
N LYS A 30 -15.90 -13.34 4.30
CA LYS A 30 -15.77 -14.18 3.10
C LYS A 30 -14.61 -13.78 2.18
N ALA A 31 -14.29 -12.48 2.08
CA ALA A 31 -13.19 -12.04 1.22
C ALA A 31 -11.83 -12.38 1.86
N PHE A 32 -11.75 -12.30 3.19
CA PHE A 32 -10.59 -12.77 3.92
C PHE A 32 -10.42 -14.30 3.81
N ASP A 33 -11.49 -15.07 3.99
CA ASP A 33 -11.42 -16.53 3.85
C ASP A 33 -10.99 -16.96 2.45
N HIS A 34 -11.55 -16.36 1.41
CA HIS A 34 -11.16 -16.64 0.03
C HIS A 34 -9.68 -16.29 -0.23
N CYS A 35 -9.18 -15.19 0.35
CA CYS A 35 -7.76 -14.83 0.29
C CYS A 35 -6.88 -15.92 0.89
N MET A 36 -7.27 -16.44 2.05
CA MET A 36 -6.53 -17.50 2.74
C MET A 36 -6.53 -18.80 1.95
N GLU A 37 -7.67 -19.21 1.39
CA GLU A 37 -7.78 -20.38 0.51
C GLU A 37 -6.86 -20.25 -0.71
N ASP A 38 -6.84 -19.09 -1.36
CA ASP A 38 -5.99 -18.82 -2.52
C ASP A 38 -4.49 -18.85 -2.17
N ILE A 39 -4.09 -18.21 -1.06
CA ILE A 39 -2.70 -18.23 -0.57
C ILE A 39 -2.25 -19.67 -0.27
N ILE A 40 -3.08 -20.44 0.44
CA ILE A 40 -2.77 -21.84 0.81
C ILE A 40 -2.64 -22.70 -0.45
N LEU A 41 -3.58 -22.56 -1.40
CA LEU A 41 -3.56 -23.29 -2.67
C LEU A 41 -2.29 -22.96 -3.45
N LYS A 42 -1.96 -21.68 -3.62
CA LYS A 42 -0.75 -21.25 -4.32
C LYS A 42 0.50 -21.80 -3.63
N LEU A 43 0.64 -21.64 -2.31
CA LEU A 43 1.80 -22.13 -1.55
C LEU A 43 2.01 -23.65 -1.70
N SER A 44 0.93 -24.43 -1.77
CA SER A 44 1.04 -25.88 -1.96
C SER A 44 1.66 -26.26 -3.32
N ASN A 45 1.50 -25.38 -4.32
CA ASN A 45 1.90 -25.63 -5.72
C ASN A 45 3.16 -24.87 -6.17
N VAL A 46 3.62 -23.83 -5.46
CA VAL A 46 4.93 -23.20 -5.76
C VAL A 46 6.07 -24.12 -5.33
N GLU A 47 7.22 -24.10 -5.99
CA GLU A 47 8.39 -24.88 -5.54
C GLU A 47 8.94 -24.32 -4.22
N THR A 48 9.27 -23.02 -4.21
CA THR A 48 9.76 -22.27 -3.05
C THR A 48 9.52 -20.77 -3.21
N MET A 49 9.34 -20.05 -2.11
CA MET A 49 9.26 -18.58 -2.08
C MET A 49 10.60 -17.89 -1.83
N THR A 50 11.65 -18.62 -1.44
CA THR A 50 12.97 -18.04 -1.14
C THR A 50 13.53 -17.28 -2.34
N ASP A 51 13.50 -17.92 -3.52
CA ASP A 51 14.04 -17.39 -4.77
C ASP A 51 12.95 -17.10 -5.81
N ALA A 52 11.69 -17.00 -5.37
CA ALA A 52 10.58 -16.67 -6.23
C ALA A 52 10.83 -15.34 -6.95
N ASN A 53 10.57 -15.36 -8.26
CA ASN A 53 10.63 -14.18 -9.10
C ASN A 53 9.50 -13.19 -8.76
N GLU A 54 9.56 -12.02 -9.36
CA GLU A 54 8.57 -10.96 -9.15
C GLU A 54 7.15 -11.41 -9.48
N ALA A 55 6.94 -12.10 -10.61
CA ALA A 55 5.62 -12.57 -11.03
C ALA A 55 4.99 -13.52 -9.99
N THR A 56 5.75 -14.48 -9.46
CA THR A 56 5.27 -15.39 -8.42
C THR A 56 4.93 -14.65 -7.13
N ARG A 57 5.72 -13.65 -6.72
CA ARG A 57 5.40 -12.83 -5.53
C ARG A 57 4.15 -11.98 -5.74
N CYS A 58 3.99 -11.43 -6.93
CA CYS A 58 2.81 -10.67 -7.32
C CYS A 58 1.51 -11.48 -7.19
N GLU A 59 1.53 -12.79 -7.38
CA GLU A 59 0.34 -13.64 -7.15
C GLU A 59 -0.18 -13.59 -5.71
N PHE A 60 0.71 -13.52 -4.72
CA PHE A 60 0.35 -13.43 -3.30
C PHE A 60 -0.02 -12.00 -2.90
N ILE A 61 0.74 -11.02 -3.39
CA ILE A 61 0.46 -9.60 -3.16
C ILE A 61 -0.94 -9.25 -3.69
N SER A 62 -1.25 -9.71 -4.91
CA SER A 62 -2.56 -9.47 -5.54
C SER A 62 -3.71 -10.04 -4.72
N ALA A 63 -3.57 -11.27 -4.19
CA ALA A 63 -4.60 -11.89 -3.36
C ALA A 63 -4.93 -11.04 -2.12
N ILE A 64 -3.90 -10.52 -1.44
CA ILE A 64 -4.03 -9.66 -0.25
C ILE A 64 -4.67 -8.32 -0.62
N LEU A 65 -4.22 -7.68 -1.71
CA LEU A 65 -4.75 -6.40 -2.15
C LEU A 65 -6.23 -6.52 -2.59
N HIS A 66 -6.60 -7.56 -3.33
CA HIS A 66 -7.98 -7.80 -3.76
C HIS A 66 -8.91 -8.01 -2.57
N ALA A 67 -8.50 -8.83 -1.58
CA ALA A 67 -9.28 -9.04 -0.36
C ALA A 67 -9.46 -7.75 0.43
N SER A 68 -8.37 -6.98 0.60
CA SER A 68 -8.39 -5.69 1.29
C SER A 68 -9.36 -4.70 0.63
N ILE A 69 -9.36 -4.63 -0.70
CA ILE A 69 -10.28 -3.76 -1.44
C ILE A 69 -11.73 -4.24 -1.29
N ALA A 70 -11.99 -5.54 -1.42
CA ALA A 70 -13.33 -6.09 -1.27
C ALA A 70 -13.93 -5.76 0.11
N ILE A 71 -13.13 -5.90 1.17
CA ILE A 71 -13.53 -5.56 2.54
C ILE A 71 -13.72 -4.04 2.69
N ALA A 72 -12.77 -3.23 2.22
CA ALA A 72 -12.88 -1.77 2.29
C ALA A 72 -14.12 -1.25 1.57
N LYS A 73 -14.46 -1.80 0.38
CA LYS A 73 -15.69 -1.48 -0.35
C LYS A 73 -16.94 -1.80 0.49
N LYS A 74 -16.99 -2.98 1.10
CA LYS A 74 -18.11 -3.41 1.95
C LYS A 74 -18.29 -2.49 3.16
N LEU A 75 -17.20 -2.07 3.79
CA LEU A 75 -17.24 -1.23 4.99
C LEU A 75 -17.57 0.24 4.69
N THR A 76 -17.11 0.76 3.56
CA THR A 76 -17.23 2.20 3.23
C THR A 76 -18.39 2.50 2.28
N SER A 77 -18.93 1.48 1.61
CA SER A 77 -19.86 1.63 0.48
C SER A 77 -19.29 2.49 -0.66
N GLN A 78 -17.96 2.66 -0.73
CA GLN A 78 -17.28 3.42 -1.76
C GLN A 78 -16.75 2.48 -2.85
N ASP A 79 -16.75 2.98 -4.08
CA ASP A 79 -16.13 2.27 -5.19
C ASP A 79 -14.62 2.48 -5.19
N ILE A 80 -13.91 1.39 -4.88
CA ILE A 80 -12.44 1.31 -4.85
C ILE A 80 -12.00 0.29 -5.90
N PHE A 81 -11.00 0.64 -6.69
CA PHE A 81 -10.49 -0.16 -7.80
C PHE A 81 -8.99 -0.32 -7.73
N ILE A 82 -8.49 -1.49 -8.12
CA ILE A 82 -7.08 -1.73 -8.38
C ILE A 82 -6.80 -1.70 -9.87
N VAL A 83 -5.71 -1.06 -10.26
CA VAL A 83 -5.19 -1.04 -11.63
C VAL A 83 -3.80 -1.65 -11.59
N LEU A 84 -3.64 -2.78 -12.28
CA LEU A 84 -2.36 -3.46 -12.41
C LEU A 84 -1.47 -2.74 -13.42
N GLN A 85 -0.18 -2.67 -13.11
CA GLN A 85 0.86 -2.15 -13.99
C GLN A 85 0.54 -0.79 -14.63
N LYS A 86 0.15 0.17 -13.79
CA LYS A 86 -0.31 1.51 -14.21
C LYS A 86 0.90 2.43 -14.45
N ASP A 87 0.89 3.16 -15.56
CA ASP A 87 1.82 4.27 -15.75
C ASP A 87 1.40 5.49 -14.92
N ILE A 88 2.34 6.01 -14.16
CA ILE A 88 2.23 7.26 -13.42
C ILE A 88 3.17 8.27 -14.08
N SER A 89 2.61 9.43 -14.43
CA SER A 89 3.36 10.53 -15.02
C SER A 89 3.23 11.78 -14.16
N GLY A 90 4.36 12.27 -13.68
CA GLY A 90 4.50 13.57 -13.01
C GLY A 90 5.49 14.46 -13.76
N GLU A 91 5.68 15.67 -13.26
CA GLU A 91 6.65 16.62 -13.84
C GLU A 91 8.09 16.12 -13.68
N ASP A 92 8.39 15.49 -12.54
CA ASP A 92 9.75 15.10 -12.17
C ASP A 92 10.07 13.61 -12.43
N ALA A 93 9.06 12.74 -12.49
CA ALA A 93 9.24 11.30 -12.70
C ALA A 93 8.09 10.68 -13.48
N THR A 94 8.43 9.79 -14.40
CA THR A 94 7.49 8.91 -15.09
C THR A 94 7.90 7.47 -14.84
N GLY A 95 6.92 6.59 -14.59
CA GLY A 95 7.20 5.16 -14.53
C GLY A 95 5.98 4.33 -14.19
N ARG A 96 6.18 3.02 -14.26
CA ARG A 96 5.12 2.02 -14.11
C ARG A 96 5.13 1.49 -12.69
N VAL A 97 3.96 1.50 -12.05
CA VAL A 97 3.76 0.93 -10.71
C VAL A 97 3.07 -0.41 -10.84
N ASP A 98 3.42 -1.37 -9.98
CA ASP A 98 2.84 -2.72 -10.02
C ASP A 98 1.34 -2.68 -9.74
N TYR A 99 0.94 -1.89 -8.74
CA TYR A 99 -0.46 -1.69 -8.39
C TYR A 99 -0.75 -0.24 -8.04
N ALA A 100 -1.84 0.28 -8.59
CA ALA A 100 -2.43 1.54 -8.18
C ALA A 100 -3.85 1.30 -7.68
N ILE A 101 -4.14 1.74 -6.45
CA ILE A 101 -5.49 1.68 -5.87
C ILE A 101 -6.09 3.09 -5.95
N LYS A 102 -7.31 3.19 -6.49
CA LYS A 102 -8.01 4.45 -6.69
C LYS A 102 -9.47 4.36 -6.27
N SER A 103 -10.06 5.50 -5.93
CA SER A 103 -11.50 5.69 -5.89
C SER A 103 -11.87 6.82 -6.85
N LEU A 104 -12.86 6.58 -7.71
CA LEU A 104 -13.17 7.46 -8.84
C LEU A 104 -11.89 7.78 -9.66
N GLU A 105 -11.50 9.05 -9.70
CA GLU A 105 -10.29 9.53 -10.39
C GLU A 105 -9.09 9.77 -9.47
N GLU A 106 -9.29 9.67 -8.15
CA GLU A 106 -8.28 9.94 -7.12
C GLU A 106 -7.47 8.68 -6.81
N LEU A 107 -6.15 8.77 -6.97
CA LEU A 107 -5.23 7.74 -6.50
C LEU A 107 -5.19 7.77 -4.97
N LEU A 108 -5.39 6.62 -4.34
CA LEU A 108 -5.36 6.47 -2.88
C LEU A 108 -4.02 5.87 -2.41
N CYS A 109 -3.56 4.86 -3.14
CA CYS A 109 -2.37 4.10 -2.77
C CYS A 109 -1.58 3.60 -3.98
N ILE A 110 -0.25 3.59 -3.87
CA ILE A 110 0.67 2.98 -4.84
C ILE A 110 1.42 1.83 -4.17
N THR A 111 1.41 0.66 -4.81
CA THR A 111 2.15 -0.51 -4.32
C THR A 111 3.24 -0.91 -5.29
N GLU A 112 4.44 -1.13 -4.75
CA GLU A 112 5.61 -1.67 -5.45
C GLU A 112 5.96 -3.05 -4.88
N GLY A 113 5.83 -4.07 -5.71
CA GLY A 113 6.35 -5.40 -5.46
C GLY A 113 7.83 -5.46 -5.79
N LYS A 114 8.65 -6.06 -4.93
CA LYS A 114 10.07 -6.30 -5.22
C LYS A 114 10.50 -7.71 -4.82
N PRO A 115 11.39 -8.35 -5.59
CA PRO A 115 11.78 -9.73 -5.31
C PRO A 115 12.63 -9.89 -4.05
N ARG A 116 13.54 -8.95 -3.75
CA ARG A 116 14.44 -9.03 -2.57
C ARG A 116 14.85 -7.68 -1.98
N ASN A 117 15.07 -6.67 -2.82
CA ASN A 117 15.63 -5.39 -2.34
C ASN A 117 14.53 -4.36 -2.06
N ILE A 118 14.13 -4.27 -0.78
CA ILE A 118 13.11 -3.32 -0.32
C ILE A 118 13.56 -1.85 -0.52
N LYS A 119 14.86 -1.55 -0.44
CA LYS A 119 15.38 -0.17 -0.60
C LYS A 119 15.13 0.39 -2.00
N ILE A 120 15.32 -0.44 -3.03
CA ILE A 120 14.97 -0.07 -4.41
C ILE A 120 13.46 0.17 -4.52
N GLY A 121 12.66 -0.69 -3.88
CA GLY A 121 11.21 -0.52 -3.79
C GLY A 121 10.81 0.81 -3.16
N TYR A 122 11.46 1.22 -2.07
CA TYR A 122 11.24 2.53 -1.44
C TYR A 122 11.59 3.69 -2.37
N ALA A 123 12.77 3.68 -2.98
CA ALA A 123 13.18 4.75 -3.89
C ALA A 123 12.19 4.93 -5.04
N GLN A 124 11.79 3.81 -5.66
CA GLN A 124 10.81 3.81 -6.75
C GLN A 124 9.43 4.27 -6.26
N ASN A 125 8.92 3.71 -5.16
CA ASN A 125 7.61 4.06 -4.63
C ASN A 125 7.52 5.55 -4.26
N LEU A 126 8.57 6.12 -3.64
CA LEU A 126 8.61 7.53 -3.29
C LEU A 126 8.62 8.47 -4.50
N ALA A 127 9.37 8.12 -5.55
CA ALA A 127 9.35 8.87 -6.81
C ALA A 127 7.95 8.84 -7.46
N GLN A 128 7.29 7.68 -7.44
CA GLN A 128 5.94 7.53 -8.00
C GLN A 128 4.86 8.20 -7.16
N LEU A 129 5.00 8.21 -5.83
CA LEU A 129 4.12 8.95 -4.92
C LEU A 129 4.19 10.46 -5.18
N GLU A 130 5.40 11.00 -5.38
CA GLU A 130 5.57 12.42 -5.74
C GLU A 130 4.85 12.75 -7.06
N SER A 131 5.00 11.92 -8.09
CA SER A 131 4.31 12.10 -9.37
C SER A 131 2.79 11.96 -9.29
N ALA A 132 2.31 10.97 -8.54
CA ALA A 132 0.88 10.76 -8.33
C ALA A 132 0.25 11.88 -7.51
N PHE A 133 0.98 12.44 -6.54
CA PHE A 133 0.53 13.58 -5.75
C PHE A 133 0.24 14.79 -6.65
N GLN A 134 1.16 15.10 -7.58
CA GLN A 134 0.94 16.18 -8.54
C GLN A 134 -0.22 15.89 -9.50
N THR A 135 -0.38 14.63 -9.90
CA THR A 135 -1.52 14.22 -10.75
C THR A 135 -2.85 14.42 -10.04
N ASN A 136 -2.97 14.00 -8.78
CA ASN A 136 -4.17 14.22 -7.98
C ASN A 136 -4.44 15.72 -7.78
N LYS A 137 -3.39 16.52 -7.51
CA LYS A 137 -3.51 17.98 -7.38
C LYS A 137 -4.11 18.62 -8.64
N LYS A 138 -3.64 18.23 -9.83
CA LYS A 138 -4.12 18.76 -11.13
C LYS A 138 -5.56 18.40 -11.45
N LYS A 139 -6.10 17.32 -10.89
CA LYS A 139 -7.49 16.88 -11.10
C LYS A 139 -8.49 17.59 -10.19
N ARG A 140 -8.03 18.33 -9.19
CA ARG A 140 -8.90 19.18 -8.37
C ARG A 140 -9.31 20.41 -9.17
N THR A 141 -10.38 21.09 -8.73
CA THR A 141 -10.80 22.34 -9.38
C THR A 141 -9.68 23.38 -9.29
N ALA A 142 -9.61 24.30 -10.26
CA ALA A 142 -8.57 25.34 -10.28
C ALA A 142 -8.50 26.10 -8.95
N ASP A 143 -9.66 26.44 -8.37
CA ASP A 143 -9.76 27.15 -7.09
C ASP A 143 -9.17 26.37 -5.90
N GLN A 144 -9.15 25.02 -5.97
CA GLN A 144 -8.56 24.17 -4.94
C GLN A 144 -7.06 23.92 -5.19
N ALA A 145 -6.64 23.78 -6.45
CA ALA A 145 -5.27 23.44 -6.82
C ALA A 145 -4.30 24.62 -6.66
N PHE A 146 -4.78 25.86 -6.78
CA PHE A 146 -4.00 27.10 -6.61
C PHE A 146 -4.15 27.74 -5.22
N ASN A 147 -4.88 27.10 -4.30
CA ASN A 147 -4.96 27.56 -2.92
C ASN A 147 -3.61 27.35 -2.22
N GLU A 148 -3.07 28.41 -1.61
CA GLU A 148 -1.81 28.38 -0.84
C GLU A 148 -1.89 27.39 0.34
N ASP A 149 -3.10 27.11 0.85
CA ASP A 149 -3.34 26.15 1.93
C ASP A 149 -3.54 24.70 1.44
N TYR A 150 -3.32 24.40 0.16
CA TYR A 150 -3.51 23.05 -0.39
C TYR A 150 -2.73 22.00 0.40
N PHE A 151 -3.45 20.99 0.89
CA PHE A 151 -2.88 19.85 1.58
C PHE A 151 -3.58 18.58 1.14
N ASP A 152 -2.79 17.55 0.87
CA ASP A 152 -3.27 16.22 0.59
C ASP A 152 -2.23 15.20 1.06
N TYR A 153 -2.60 13.92 1.03
CA TYR A 153 -1.68 12.84 1.34
C TYR A 153 -2.00 11.59 0.52
N LEU A 154 -0.97 10.79 0.28
CA LEU A 154 -1.05 9.52 -0.43
C LEU A 154 -0.43 8.43 0.40
N TYR A 155 -1.02 7.23 0.31
CA TYR A 155 -0.42 6.05 0.89
C TYR A 155 0.48 5.34 -0.12
N GLY A 156 1.57 4.77 0.37
CA GLY A 156 2.44 3.87 -0.38
C GLY A 156 2.56 2.54 0.32
N ILE A 157 2.72 1.47 -0.45
CA ILE A 157 3.07 0.15 0.03
C ILE A 157 4.31 -0.31 -0.72
N VAL A 158 5.32 -0.76 0.02
CA VAL A 158 6.47 -1.46 -0.55
C VAL A 158 6.48 -2.87 0.04
N THR A 159 6.53 -3.88 -0.80
CA THR A 159 6.42 -5.26 -0.33
C THR A 159 7.24 -6.24 -1.14
N THR A 160 7.74 -7.28 -0.46
CA THR A 160 8.32 -8.48 -1.09
C THR A 160 7.36 -9.66 -1.13
N GLY A 161 6.10 -9.45 -0.72
CA GLY A 161 5.12 -10.48 -0.41
C GLY A 161 5.29 -11.02 1.02
N THR A 162 6.52 -11.15 1.51
CA THR A 162 6.83 -11.60 2.88
C THR A 162 7.05 -10.46 3.85
N GLU A 163 7.50 -9.30 3.39
CA GLU A 163 7.67 -8.07 4.19
C GLU A 163 6.77 -6.97 3.62
N TRP A 164 6.10 -6.23 4.48
CA TRP A 164 5.15 -5.18 4.11
C TRP A 164 5.47 -3.87 4.82
N HIS A 165 5.68 -2.82 4.04
CA HIS A 165 6.04 -1.51 4.52
C HIS A 165 5.02 -0.50 4.04
N PHE A 166 4.48 0.29 4.96
CA PHE A 166 3.50 1.32 4.65
C PHE A 166 4.17 2.70 4.69
N ILE A 167 3.74 3.59 3.82
CA ILE A 167 4.29 4.93 3.63
C ILE A 167 3.14 5.94 3.61
N ILE A 168 3.35 7.09 4.24
CA ILE A 168 2.54 8.29 4.03
C ILE A 168 3.40 9.33 3.34
N TYR A 169 2.94 9.82 2.19
CA TYR A 169 3.53 10.94 1.48
C TYR A 169 2.66 12.18 1.64
N THR A 170 3.28 13.28 2.05
CA THR A 170 2.62 14.59 2.24
C THR A 170 3.52 15.71 1.70
N PRO A 171 2.99 16.92 1.46
CA PRO A 171 3.77 18.12 1.18
C PRO A 171 4.75 18.54 2.28
N ASP A 172 4.62 18.00 3.50
CA ASP A 172 5.42 18.41 4.66
C ASP A 172 6.44 17.34 5.07
N GLY A 173 6.35 16.13 4.52
CA GLY A 173 7.25 15.04 4.87
C GLY A 173 6.79 13.66 4.42
N ILE A 174 7.68 12.69 4.62
CA ILE A 174 7.47 11.27 4.36
C ILE A 174 7.50 10.55 5.71
N TYR A 175 6.52 9.67 5.92
CA TYR A 175 6.43 8.79 7.08
C TYR A 175 6.42 7.35 6.61
N SER A 176 6.99 6.42 7.36
CA SER A 176 6.92 5.01 7.01
C SER A 176 6.86 4.11 8.22
N THR A 177 6.55 2.83 8.00
CA THR A 177 6.61 1.80 9.04
C THR A 177 7.90 0.96 8.94
N SER A 178 8.98 1.51 8.39
CA SER A 178 10.24 0.77 8.17
C SER A 178 10.89 0.20 9.43
N GLY A 179 10.57 0.77 10.61
CA GLY A 179 11.00 0.26 11.91
C GLY A 179 10.03 -0.74 12.55
N SER A 180 8.91 -1.06 11.89
CA SER A 180 7.93 -2.06 12.33
C SER A 180 7.96 -3.29 11.43
N GLU A 181 7.88 -4.48 12.02
CA GLU A 181 7.87 -5.73 11.26
C GLU A 181 6.42 -6.19 10.98
N TYR A 182 5.96 -5.98 9.74
CA TYR A 182 4.75 -6.61 9.21
C TYR A 182 5.16 -7.70 8.23
N GLN A 183 5.30 -8.91 8.75
CA GLN A 183 5.80 -10.05 7.99
C GLN A 183 4.75 -11.14 7.80
N ILE A 184 4.78 -11.79 6.64
CA ILE A 184 3.98 -12.97 6.31
C ILE A 184 4.94 -14.10 5.92
N ASN A 185 4.89 -15.20 6.66
CA ASN A 185 5.70 -16.38 6.36
C ASN A 185 5.06 -17.18 5.21
N LEU A 186 5.41 -16.84 3.98
CA LEU A 186 4.93 -17.52 2.77
C LEU A 186 5.74 -18.79 2.47
N THR A 187 5.71 -19.78 3.37
CA THR A 187 6.37 -21.08 3.17
C THR A 187 5.37 -22.24 3.25
N LYS A 188 5.71 -23.37 2.62
CA LYS A 188 4.90 -24.60 2.73
C LYS A 188 4.80 -25.10 4.17
N SER A 189 5.87 -25.00 4.94
CA SER A 189 5.86 -25.35 6.36
C SER A 189 4.97 -24.43 7.17
N ALA A 190 4.86 -23.13 6.86
CA ALA A 190 3.92 -22.25 7.55
C ALA A 190 2.46 -22.73 7.43
N VAL A 191 2.06 -23.24 6.25
CA VAL A 191 0.72 -23.81 6.04
C VAL A 191 0.50 -25.08 6.88
N LYS A 192 1.53 -25.93 7.00
CA LYS A 192 1.42 -27.22 7.70
C LYS A 192 1.56 -27.10 9.21
N ASP A 193 2.56 -26.33 9.64
CA ASP A 193 3.06 -26.35 11.01
C ASP A 193 2.46 -25.20 11.83
N ASN A 194 2.14 -24.05 11.21
CA ASN A 194 1.62 -22.87 11.89
C ASN A 194 0.51 -22.12 11.09
N PRO A 195 -0.57 -22.80 10.65
CA PRO A 195 -1.60 -22.19 9.81
C PRO A 195 -2.28 -20.97 10.46
N GLU A 196 -2.47 -20.99 11.78
CA GLU A 196 -3.07 -19.87 12.53
C GLU A 196 -2.16 -18.63 12.55
N LEU A 197 -0.84 -18.82 12.62
CA LEU A 197 0.11 -17.70 12.55
C LEU A 197 0.13 -17.10 11.14
N LEU A 198 0.08 -17.94 10.10
CA LEU A 198 -0.07 -17.46 8.73
C LEU A 198 -1.36 -16.65 8.57
N ARG A 199 -2.51 -17.20 9.03
CA ARG A 199 -3.82 -16.54 8.97
C ARG A 199 -3.84 -15.20 9.70
N SER A 200 -3.31 -15.16 10.93
CA SER A 200 -3.25 -13.92 11.72
C SER A 200 -2.34 -12.85 11.12
N ASN A 201 -1.19 -13.23 10.57
CA ASN A 201 -0.29 -12.29 9.89
C ASN A 201 -0.89 -11.73 8.60
N VAL A 202 -1.54 -12.56 7.78
CA VAL A 202 -2.27 -12.10 6.58
C VAL A 202 -3.42 -11.16 6.99
N LYS A 203 -4.20 -11.53 8.02
CA LYS A 203 -5.27 -10.68 8.55
C LYS A 203 -4.76 -9.34 9.04
N ARG A 204 -3.62 -9.31 9.73
CA ARG A 204 -3.00 -8.08 10.23
C ARG A 204 -2.66 -7.12 9.09
N VAL A 205 -2.03 -7.63 8.03
CA VAL A 205 -1.70 -6.83 6.84
C VAL A 205 -2.96 -6.33 6.13
N ILE A 206 -3.96 -7.20 5.94
CA ILE A 206 -5.25 -6.81 5.34
C ILE A 206 -5.92 -5.72 6.19
N GLY A 207 -5.99 -5.88 7.51
CA GLY A 207 -6.60 -4.89 8.41
C GLY A 207 -5.93 -3.53 8.34
N ILE A 208 -4.61 -3.49 8.18
CA ILE A 208 -3.89 -2.22 7.93
C ILE A 208 -4.30 -1.62 6.60
N ILE A 209 -4.25 -2.39 5.50
CA ILE A 209 -4.59 -1.87 4.16
C ILE A 209 -6.04 -1.37 4.14
N VAL A 210 -6.97 -2.11 4.74
CA VAL A 210 -8.38 -1.70 4.88
C VAL A 210 -8.48 -0.40 5.68
N GLY A 211 -7.77 -0.28 6.80
CA GLY A 211 -7.73 0.95 7.60
C GLY A 211 -7.24 2.17 6.81
N LEU A 212 -6.16 2.02 6.04
CA LEU A 212 -5.62 3.07 5.17
C LEU A 212 -6.61 3.46 4.05
N LEU A 213 -7.22 2.48 3.38
CA LEU A 213 -8.19 2.75 2.32
C LEU A 213 -9.45 3.43 2.86
N LYS A 214 -9.97 2.94 4.00
CA LYS A 214 -11.12 3.52 4.71
C LYS A 214 -10.83 4.96 5.12
N ASP A 215 -9.65 5.24 5.66
CA ASP A 215 -9.23 6.60 6.00
C ASP A 215 -9.28 7.52 4.77
N ARG A 216 -8.68 7.12 3.64
CA ARG A 216 -8.65 7.98 2.44
C ARG A 216 -10.01 8.26 1.84
N VAL A 217 -10.91 7.29 1.79
CA VAL A 217 -12.21 7.50 1.16
C VAL A 217 -13.21 8.21 2.08
N SER A 218 -12.93 8.24 3.39
CA SER A 218 -13.85 8.84 4.38
C SER A 218 -13.41 10.24 4.83
N VAL A 219 -12.18 10.67 4.56
CA VAL A 219 -11.71 12.00 4.95
C VAL A 219 -12.39 13.10 4.13
N ASP A 220 -12.82 14.16 4.80
CA ASP A 220 -13.33 15.35 4.13
C ASP A 220 -12.25 15.98 3.22
N SER A 221 -12.70 16.59 2.13
CA SER A 221 -11.81 17.15 1.11
C SER A 221 -11.03 18.40 1.57
N SER A 222 -11.40 19.01 2.70
CA SER A 222 -10.72 20.20 3.22
C SER A 222 -9.27 19.93 3.65
N PRO A 223 -8.35 20.88 3.41
CA PRO A 223 -6.96 20.78 3.88
C PRO A 223 -6.84 20.52 5.38
N THR A 224 -7.67 21.17 6.21
CA THR A 224 -7.66 21.01 7.67
C THR A 224 -7.97 19.57 8.09
N SER A 225 -9.00 18.96 7.50
CA SER A 225 -9.39 17.58 7.80
C SER A 225 -8.30 16.58 7.40
N LYS A 226 -7.64 16.82 6.26
CA LYS A 226 -6.54 15.99 5.78
C LYS A 226 -5.27 16.15 6.62
N ARG A 227 -4.93 17.37 7.06
CA ARG A 227 -3.80 17.62 7.97
C ARG A 227 -3.97 16.90 9.30
N ALA A 228 -5.20 16.83 9.82
CA ALA A 228 -5.49 16.13 11.08
C ALA A 228 -5.28 14.60 11.03
N ARG A 229 -5.03 14.02 9.86
CA ARG A 229 -4.76 12.58 9.68
C ARG A 229 -3.28 12.20 9.79
N ILE A 230 -2.39 13.18 9.77
CA ILE A 230 -0.93 13.01 9.71
C ILE A 230 -0.33 13.27 11.08
#